data_AF-A0A8E6B6I2-F1
#
_entry.id   AF-A0A8E6B6I2-F1
#
_cell.length_a   1.000
_cell.length_b   1.000
_cell.length_c   1.000
_cell.angle_alpha   90.00
_cell.angle_beta   90.00
_cell.angle_gamma   90.00
#
_symmetry.space_group_name_H-M   'P 1'
#
loop_
_entity.id
_entity.type
_entity.pdbx_description
1 polymer ?
#
loop_
_entity_poly.entity_id
_entity_poly.type
_entity_poly.pdbx_seq_one_letter_code
_entity_poly.pdbx_strand_id
1 'polypeptide(L)'
;MSLNSEFFRVVGPRYTTPKEILSGMGSYLGGGRWNPLQVMKVLYLSADPITAMHEAKENYRYYKLRLAQEMPKVTVAIKVKVESILNLANLDLTDIL
;
A
#
# COMPACT_ATOMS: atom_id res chain seq x y z
N MET A 1 -10.22 17.26 6.62
CA MET A 1 -10.48 17.03 5.19
C MET A 1 -10.90 15.59 5.03
N SER A 2 -12.11 15.32 4.55
CA SER A 2 -12.54 13.96 4.21
C SER A 2 -12.17 13.66 2.76
N LEU A 3 -11.75 12.43 2.49
CA LEU A 3 -11.42 11.97 1.15
C LEU A 3 -12.30 10.76 0.82
N ASN A 4 -12.92 10.81 -0.35
CA ASN A 4 -13.75 9.77 -0.91
C ASN A 4 -13.32 9.52 -2.34
N SER A 5 -12.44 8.55 -2.55
CA SER A 5 -11.82 8.30 -3.86
C SER A 5 -11.52 6.82 -4.05
N GLU A 6 -11.27 6.43 -5.29
CA GLU A 6 -10.77 5.12 -5.64
C GLU A 6 -9.24 5.09 -5.54
N PHE A 7 -8.74 3.96 -5.03
CA PHE A 7 -7.33 3.67 -4.90
C PHE A 7 -7.03 2.24 -5.32
N PHE A 8 -5.77 1.96 -5.61
CA PHE A 8 -5.33 0.69 -6.16
C PHE A 8 -4.39 -0.03 -5.21
N ARG A 9 -4.51 -1.35 -5.18
CA ARG A 9 -3.61 -2.25 -4.45
C ARG A 9 -3.25 -3.44 -5.31
N VAL A 10 -2.03 -3.93 -5.13
CA VAL A 10 -1.59 -5.20 -5.71
C VAL A 10 -1.41 -6.22 -4.59
N VAL A 11 -1.99 -7.41 -4.77
CA VAL A 11 -1.94 -8.51 -3.81
C VAL A 11 -1.42 -9.80 -4.47
N GLY A 12 -0.94 -10.72 -3.65
CA GLY A 12 -0.65 -12.07 -4.11
C GLY A 12 -1.94 -12.85 -4.41
N PRO A 13 -1.90 -13.84 -5.32
CA PRO A 13 -3.07 -14.62 -5.75
C PRO A 13 -3.73 -15.41 -4.61
N ARG A 14 -3.02 -15.61 -3.49
CA ARG A 14 -3.50 -16.29 -2.28
C ARG A 14 -4.35 -15.40 -1.36
N TYR A 15 -4.42 -14.08 -1.61
CA TYR A 15 -5.04 -13.10 -0.72
C TYR A 15 -6.07 -12.24 -1.47
N THR A 16 -6.96 -12.89 -2.21
CA THR A 16 -7.83 -12.24 -3.21
C THR A 16 -9.28 -12.10 -2.75
N THR A 17 -9.64 -12.59 -1.55
CA THR A 17 -10.97 -12.30 -1.00
C THR A 17 -11.04 -10.87 -0.46
N PRO A 18 -12.22 -10.21 -0.44
CA PRO A 18 -12.35 -8.87 0.10
C PRO A 18 -11.82 -8.73 1.54
N LYS A 19 -12.06 -9.75 2.38
CA LYS A 19 -11.57 -9.77 3.76
C LYS A 19 -10.04 -9.77 3.83
N GLU A 20 -9.37 -10.52 2.97
CA GLU A 20 -7.91 -10.60 2.93
C GLU A 20 -7.30 -9.32 2.37
N ILE A 21 -7.85 -8.81 1.26
CA ILE A 21 -7.45 -7.57 0.60
C ILE A 21 -7.46 -6.39 1.58
N LEU A 22 -8.50 -6.32 2.41
CA LEU A 22 -8.72 -5.23 3.38
C LEU A 22 -8.17 -5.53 4.78
N SER A 23 -7.51 -6.68 4.99
CA SER A 23 -7.12 -7.12 6.33
C SER A 23 -6.00 -6.30 6.97
N GLY A 24 -5.05 -5.81 6.17
CA GLY A 24 -3.81 -5.18 6.68
C GLY A 24 -2.90 -6.13 7.48
N MET A 25 -3.12 -7.44 7.42
CA MET A 25 -2.31 -8.39 8.20
C MET A 25 -0.85 -8.46 7.77
N GLY A 26 -0.59 -8.32 6.46
CA GLY A 26 0.78 -8.34 5.94
C GLY A 26 1.64 -7.20 6.49
N SER A 27 1.09 -5.98 6.56
CA SER A 27 1.80 -4.82 7.13
C SER A 27 1.90 -4.89 8.65
N TYR A 28 0.93 -5.51 9.33
CA TYR A 28 1.04 -5.77 10.76
C TYR A 28 2.18 -6.73 11.08
N LEU A 29 2.31 -7.84 10.32
CA LEU A 29 3.34 -8.85 10.56
C LEU A 29 4.72 -8.45 10.03
N GLY A 30 4.78 -7.75 8.89
CA GLY A 30 6.02 -7.40 8.19
C GLY A 30 6.44 -5.93 8.32
N GLY A 31 5.62 -5.09 8.95
CA GLY A 31 5.84 -3.66 9.04
C GLY A 31 5.68 -3.00 7.67
N GLY A 32 6.13 -1.76 7.58
CA GLY A 32 6.34 -1.10 6.31
C GLY A 32 6.93 0.28 6.52
N ARG A 33 7.08 1.05 5.43
CA ARG A 33 7.67 2.38 5.48
C ARG A 33 6.96 3.31 6.46
N TRP A 34 5.64 3.19 6.57
CA TRP A 34 4.78 4.10 7.34
C TRP A 34 4.15 3.45 8.58
N ASN A 35 4.52 2.22 8.93
CA ASN A 35 3.99 1.57 10.13
C ASN A 35 5.02 0.65 10.80
N PRO A 36 5.12 0.69 12.14
CA PRO A 36 5.94 -0.26 12.87
C PRO A 36 5.31 -1.67 12.85
N LEU A 37 6.16 -2.67 13.08
CA LEU A 37 5.79 -4.07 13.22
C LEU A 37 4.85 -4.27 14.42
N GLN A 38 3.79 -5.06 14.21
CA GLN A 38 2.88 -5.58 15.23
C GLN A 38 2.13 -4.53 16.09
N VAL A 39 2.07 -3.27 15.64
CA VAL A 39 1.32 -2.21 16.34
C VAL A 39 -0.06 -2.00 15.72
N MET A 40 -0.13 -1.89 14.39
CA MET A 40 -1.37 -1.56 13.68
C MET A 40 -1.43 -2.21 12.30
N LYS A 41 -2.65 -2.46 11.82
CA LYS A 41 -2.92 -2.98 10.49
C LYS A 41 -3.09 -1.81 9.53
N VAL A 42 -2.29 -1.79 8.46
CA VAL A 42 -2.29 -0.70 7.47
C VAL A 42 -2.50 -1.25 6.06
N LEU A 43 -3.27 -0.55 5.25
CA LEU A 43 -3.37 -0.81 3.81
C LEU A 43 -2.48 0.17 3.07
N TYR A 44 -1.55 -0.34 2.27
CA TYR A 44 -0.77 0.46 1.34
C TYR A 44 -1.52 0.51 0.01
N LEU A 45 -1.86 1.72 -0.41
CA LEU A 45 -2.70 2.01 -1.56
C LEU A 45 -2.02 3.09 -2.42
N SER A 46 -2.24 3.05 -3.72
CA SER A 46 -1.77 4.08 -4.67
C SER A 46 -2.94 4.73 -5.39
N ALA A 47 -2.84 6.01 -5.73
CA ALA A 47 -3.88 6.72 -6.48
C ALA A 47 -3.93 6.29 -7.96
N ASP A 48 -2.91 5.59 -8.45
CA ASP A 48 -2.77 5.12 -9.82
C ASP A 48 -2.41 3.61 -9.85
N PRO A 49 -3.03 2.80 -10.73
CA PRO A 49 -2.78 1.37 -10.80
C PRO A 49 -1.36 1.01 -11.26
N ILE A 50 -0.72 1.82 -12.11
CA ILE A 50 0.65 1.57 -12.56
C ILE A 50 1.62 1.74 -11.39
N THR A 51 1.43 2.77 -10.58
CA THR A 51 2.17 3.03 -9.36
C THR A 51 2.03 1.88 -8.37
N ALA A 52 0.81 1.37 -8.16
CA ALA A 52 0.59 0.20 -7.30
C ALA A 52 1.37 -1.05 -7.77
N MET A 53 1.48 -1.25 -9.10
CA MET A 53 2.27 -2.33 -9.67
C MET A 53 3.78 -2.11 -9.54
N HIS A 54 4.25 -0.87 -9.64
CA HIS A 54 5.66 -0.53 -9.43
C HIS A 54 6.06 -0.76 -7.97
N GLU A 55 5.27 -0.25 -7.02
CA GLU A 55 5.48 -0.42 -5.57
C GLU A 55 5.53 -1.90 -5.19
N ALA A 56 4.60 -2.71 -5.72
CA ALA A 56 4.60 -4.15 -5.46
C ALA A 56 5.92 -4.80 -5.84
N LYS A 57 6.49 -4.39 -6.99
CA LYS A 57 7.74 -4.94 -7.54
C LYS A 57 9.00 -4.42 -6.88
N GLU A 58 8.90 -3.31 -6.18
CA GLU A 58 10.08 -2.60 -5.67
C GLU A 58 10.82 -3.42 -4.63
N ASN A 59 10.12 -4.20 -3.80
CA ASN A 59 10.77 -5.07 -2.83
C ASN A 59 11.68 -6.12 -3.50
N TYR A 60 11.23 -6.74 -4.60
CA TYR A 60 12.06 -7.69 -5.34
C TYR A 60 13.23 -7.00 -6.04
N ARG A 61 13.03 -5.79 -6.58
CA ARG A 61 14.10 -4.97 -7.16
C ARG A 61 15.17 -4.63 -6.13
N TYR A 62 14.75 -4.17 -4.95
CA TYR A 62 15.63 -3.83 -3.83
C TYR A 62 16.53 -5.00 -3.43
N TYR A 63 15.95 -6.19 -3.30
CA TYR A 63 16.70 -7.41 -2.97
C TYR A 63 17.34 -8.13 -4.18
N LYS A 64 17.30 -7.52 -5.38
CA LYS A 64 17.85 -8.09 -6.62
C LYS A 64 17.33 -9.50 -6.96
N LEU A 65 16.09 -9.78 -6.58
CA LEU A 65 15.40 -11.04 -6.88
C LEU A 65 14.80 -11.01 -8.29
N ARG A 66 14.56 -12.20 -8.88
CA ARG A 66 13.96 -12.27 -10.21
C ARG A 66 12.48 -11.89 -10.12
N LEU A 67 12.05 -10.87 -10.86
CA LEU A 67 10.64 -10.44 -10.89
C LEU A 67 9.67 -11.56 -11.31
N ALA A 68 10.11 -12.53 -12.09
CA ALA A 68 9.30 -13.70 -12.44
C ALA A 68 8.86 -14.52 -11.22
N GLN A 69 9.65 -14.51 -10.13
CA GLN A 69 9.32 -15.22 -8.88
C GLN A 69 8.27 -14.49 -8.05
N GLU A 70 8.07 -13.20 -8.31
CA GLU A 70 7.08 -12.41 -7.63
C GLU A 70 5.66 -12.62 -8.21
N MET A 71 5.58 -13.03 -9.47
CA MET A 71 4.34 -13.22 -10.20
C MET A 71 3.76 -14.63 -9.97
N PRO A 72 2.43 -14.82 -10.08
CA PRO A 72 1.42 -13.85 -10.50
C PRO A 72 1.00 -12.88 -9.38
N LYS A 73 0.31 -11.79 -9.76
CA LYS A 73 -0.27 -10.79 -8.86
C LYS A 73 -1.67 -10.42 -9.32
N VAL A 74 -2.47 -9.90 -8.40
CA VAL A 74 -3.80 -9.36 -8.68
C VAL A 74 -3.83 -7.89 -8.32
N THR A 75 -4.23 -7.05 -9.27
CA THR A 75 -4.48 -5.62 -9.05
C THR A 75 -5.96 -5.41 -8.78
N VAL A 76 -6.29 -4.68 -7.71
CA VAL A 76 -7.66 -4.39 -7.31
C VAL A 76 -7.86 -2.90 -7.08
N ALA A 77 -9.04 -2.42 -7.42
CA ALA A 77 -9.52 -1.09 -7.08
C ALA A 77 -10.34 -1.14 -5.77
N ILE A 78 -10.16 -0.14 -4.92
CA ILE A 78 -10.79 -0.04 -3.60
C ILE A 78 -11.33 1.37 -3.45
N LYS A 79 -12.63 1.49 -3.19
CA LYS A 79 -13.25 2.76 -2.80
C LYS A 79 -12.95 3.04 -1.33
N VAL A 80 -12.32 4.18 -1.07
CA VAL A 80 -11.90 4.58 0.27
C VAL A 80 -12.63 5.83 0.69
N LYS A 81 -13.19 5.80 1.89
CA LYS A 81 -13.69 6.97 2.60
C LYS A 81 -12.88 7.12 3.89
N VAL A 82 -12.12 8.19 4.03
CA VAL A 82 -11.37 8.51 5.26
C VAL A 82 -11.92 9.76 5.93
N GLU A 83 -11.90 9.73 7.27
CA GLU A 83 -12.39 10.81 8.12
C GLU A 83 -11.32 11.89 8.36
N SER A 84 -10.06 11.47 8.43
CA SER A 84 -8.91 12.33 8.66
C SER A 84 -7.72 11.89 7.79
N ILE A 85 -6.91 12.88 7.39
CA ILE A 85 -5.72 12.67 6.57
C ILE A 85 -4.61 13.57 7.10
N LEU A 86 -3.45 12.98 7.36
CA LEU A 86 -2.19 13.71 7.45
C LEU A 86 -1.60 13.84 6.04
N ASN A 87 -1.62 15.04 5.48
CA ASN A 87 -1.11 15.27 4.13
C ASN A 87 0.39 15.59 4.17
N LEU A 88 1.20 14.68 3.66
CA LEU A 88 2.67 14.84 3.54
C LEU A 88 3.13 15.11 2.10
N ALA A 89 2.21 15.27 1.15
CA ALA A 89 2.56 15.43 -0.27
C ALA A 89 3.13 16.81 -0.61
N ASN A 90 2.73 17.83 0.14
CA ASN A 90 3.16 19.22 -0.01
C ASN A 90 3.72 19.72 1.32
N LEU A 91 4.82 19.12 1.76
CA LEU A 91 5.57 19.64 2.90
C LEU A 91 6.30 20.90 2.44
N ASP A 92 5.86 22.06 2.91
CA ASP A 92 6.73 23.21 2.96
C ASP A 92 7.69 22.98 4.13
N LEU A 93 8.95 22.69 3.83
CA LEU A 93 9.97 22.33 4.83
C LEU A 93 10.32 23.52 5.75
N THR A 94 9.75 24.70 5.50
CA THR A 94 9.86 25.88 6.37
C THR A 94 8.95 25.81 7.60
N ASP A 95 7.95 24.92 7.64
CA ASP A 95 7.03 24.78 8.79
C ASP A 95 7.55 23.83 9.89
N ILE A 96 8.75 23.26 9.72
CA ILE A 96 9.34 22.24 10.61
C ILE A 96 10.70 22.70 11.20
N LEU A 97 11.14 23.93 10.91
CA LEU A 97 12.32 24.59 11.51
C LEU A 97 11.92 25.92 12.18
#